data_AF-A0A964LXA6-F1
#
_entry.id   AF-A0A964LXA6-F1
#
_cell.length_a   1.000
_cell.length_b   1.000
_cell.length_c   1.000
_cell.angle_alpha   90.00
_cell.angle_beta   90.00
_cell.angle_gamma   90.00
#
_symmetry.space_group_name_H-M   'P 1'
#
loop_
_entity.id
_entity.type
_entity.pdbx_description
1 polymer ?
#
loop_
_entity_poly.entity_id
_entity_poly.type
_entity_poly.pdbx_seq_one_letter_code
_entity_poly.pdbx_strand_id
1 'polypeptide(L)'
;MWKQFASGDFEVFSRMFLVMQTILNAEQMKELFYGTEIRQRHSENFVVGFDRILKLAKECDMDNIITDSLLYSAHGLLNIRMRDMHSSIKFPHIESTNSQEYLSRINETK
;
A
#
# COMPACT_ATOMS: atom_id res chain seq x y z
N MET A 1 -9.44 -11.83 12.45
CA MET A 1 -9.07 -11.18 11.18
C MET A 1 -10.14 -11.37 10.12
N TRP A 2 -10.37 -12.59 9.61
CA TRP A 2 -11.37 -12.84 8.55
C TRP A 2 -12.82 -12.45 8.91
N LYS A 3 -13.22 -12.59 10.19
CA LYS A 3 -14.52 -12.09 10.69
C LYS A 3 -14.64 -10.55 10.66
N GLN A 4 -13.54 -9.83 10.84
CA GLN A 4 -13.50 -8.36 10.75
C GLN A 4 -13.45 -7.90 9.29
N PHE A 5 -12.80 -8.67 8.40
CA PHE A 5 -12.93 -8.44 6.96
C PHE A 5 -14.40 -8.59 6.49
N ALA A 6 -15.12 -9.57 7.04
CA ALA A 6 -16.54 -9.79 6.74
C ALA A 6 -17.49 -8.72 7.31
N SER A 7 -17.05 -7.86 8.26
CA SER A 7 -17.89 -6.77 8.78
C SER A 7 -17.83 -5.49 7.95
N GLY A 8 -17.06 -5.48 6.86
CA GLY A 8 -16.99 -4.36 5.91
C GLY A 8 -15.95 -3.28 6.24
N ASP A 9 -15.21 -3.42 7.35
CA ASP A 9 -14.06 -2.55 7.65
C ASP A 9 -12.77 -3.19 7.10
N PHE A 10 -12.50 -2.89 5.83
CA PHE A 10 -11.33 -3.42 5.12
C PHE A 10 -10.01 -2.79 5.61
N GLU A 11 -10.07 -1.62 6.24
CA GLU A 11 -8.91 -0.93 6.78
C GLU A 11 -8.40 -1.62 8.06
N VAL A 12 -9.30 -2.09 8.94
CA VAL A 12 -8.93 -2.92 10.10
C VAL A 12 -8.19 -4.17 9.65
N PHE A 13 -8.67 -4.83 8.58
CA PHE A 13 -7.98 -5.99 8.02
C PHE A 13 -6.53 -5.67 7.63
N SER A 14 -6.31 -4.56 6.92
CA SER A 14 -4.95 -4.17 6.50
C SER A 14 -4.06 -3.81 7.67
N ARG A 15 -4.58 -3.09 8.67
CA ARG A 15 -3.86 -2.75 9.90
C ARG A 15 -3.41 -4.00 10.65
N MET A 16 -4.21 -5.06 10.69
CA MET A 16 -3.80 -6.30 11.32
C MET A 16 -2.56 -6.92 10.65
N PHE A 17 -2.45 -6.89 9.31
CA PHE A 17 -1.24 -7.35 8.60
C PHE A 17 -0.03 -6.45 8.84
N LEU A 18 -0.24 -5.14 8.94
CA LEU A 18 0.83 -4.20 9.27
C LEU A 18 1.36 -4.46 10.70
N VAL A 19 0.47 -4.72 11.66
CA VAL A 19 0.86 -5.07 13.03
C VAL A 19 1.58 -6.41 13.08
N MET A 20 1.16 -7.41 12.29
CA MET A 20 1.85 -8.71 12.25
C MET A 20 3.32 -8.62 11.87
N GLN A 21 3.74 -7.61 11.09
CA GLN A 21 5.15 -7.38 10.75
C GLN A 21 6.01 -7.02 11.95
N THR A 22 5.41 -6.59 13.08
CA THR A 22 6.15 -6.33 14.32
C THR A 22 6.47 -7.62 15.09
N ILE A 23 5.81 -8.74 14.72
CA ILE A 23 5.91 -10.03 15.40
C ILE A 23 6.59 -11.07 14.50
N LEU A 24 6.28 -11.04 13.20
CA LEU A 24 6.79 -11.97 12.20
C LEU A 24 8.02 -11.42 11.49
N ASN A 25 8.99 -12.28 11.19
CA ASN A 25 10.13 -11.90 10.34
C ASN A 25 9.74 -11.83 8.85
N ALA A 26 10.64 -11.31 8.01
CA ALA A 26 10.39 -11.10 6.58
C ALA A 26 10.01 -12.39 5.83
N GLU A 27 10.65 -13.53 6.13
CA GLU A 27 10.34 -14.81 5.48
C GLU A 27 8.97 -15.34 5.91
N GLN A 28 8.60 -15.19 7.19
CA GLN A 28 7.27 -15.56 7.68
C GLN A 28 6.17 -14.68 7.07
N MET A 29 6.44 -13.39 6.88
CA MET A 29 5.52 -12.48 6.18
C MET A 29 5.39 -12.84 4.70
N LYS A 30 6.50 -13.20 4.04
CA LYS A 30 6.49 -13.65 2.65
C LYS A 30 5.70 -14.95 2.49
N GLU A 31 5.86 -15.91 3.40
CA GLU A 31 5.07 -17.14 3.45
C GLU A 31 3.58 -16.85 3.71
N LEU A 32 3.28 -15.86 4.53
CA LEU A 32 1.90 -15.42 4.79
C LEU A 32 1.23 -14.83 3.53
N PHE A 33 1.96 -14.08 2.72
CA PHE A 33 1.40 -13.44 1.51
C PHE A 33 1.48 -14.31 0.26
N TYR A 34 2.51 -15.14 0.12
CA TYR A 34 2.88 -15.80 -1.13
C TYR A 34 3.18 -17.29 -0.98
N GLY A 35 3.09 -17.87 0.22
CA GLY A 35 3.46 -19.28 0.48
C GLY A 35 2.53 -20.34 -0.14
N THR A 36 1.37 -19.93 -0.64
CA THR A 36 0.44 -20.81 -1.36
C THR A 36 -0.13 -20.08 -2.57
N GLU A 37 -0.54 -20.82 -3.59
CA GLU A 37 -1.15 -20.27 -4.81
C GLU A 37 -2.38 -19.38 -4.50
N ILE A 38 -3.21 -19.79 -3.55
CA ILE A 38 -4.40 -19.03 -3.14
C ILE A 38 -3.99 -17.68 -2.52
N ARG A 39 -3.02 -17.69 -1.59
CA ARG A 39 -2.52 -16.47 -0.94
C ARG A 39 -1.84 -15.54 -1.94
N GLN A 40 -1.00 -16.09 -2.83
CA GLN A 40 -0.36 -15.33 -3.89
C GLN A 40 -1.40 -14.60 -4.75
N ARG A 41 -2.42 -15.31 -5.25
CA ARG A 41 -3.50 -14.71 -6.03
C ARG A 41 -4.26 -13.62 -5.27
N HIS A 42 -4.50 -13.80 -3.97
CA HIS A 42 -5.12 -12.74 -3.17
C HIS A 42 -4.23 -11.50 -3.03
N SER A 43 -2.94 -11.68 -2.76
CA SER A 43 -1.97 -10.59 -2.65
C SER A 43 -1.80 -9.85 -3.98
N GLU A 44 -1.69 -10.57 -5.09
CA GLU A 44 -1.59 -10.00 -6.44
C GLU A 44 -2.87 -9.24 -6.81
N ASN A 45 -4.05 -9.81 -6.56
CA ASN A 45 -5.32 -9.11 -6.81
C ASN A 45 -5.44 -7.81 -5.99
N PHE A 46 -4.97 -7.83 -4.75
CA PHE A 46 -4.92 -6.63 -3.90
C PHE A 46 -3.99 -5.57 -4.49
N VAL A 47 -2.76 -5.95 -4.85
CA VAL A 47 -1.76 -5.07 -5.46
C VAL A 47 -2.27 -4.46 -6.77
N VAL A 48 -2.85 -5.28 -7.66
CA VAL A 48 -3.42 -4.85 -8.95
C VAL A 48 -4.61 -3.91 -8.74
N GLY A 49 -5.52 -4.24 -7.81
CA GLY A 49 -6.66 -3.38 -7.49
C GLY A 49 -6.21 -2.00 -7.02
N PHE A 50 -5.23 -1.95 -6.12
CA PHE A 50 -4.67 -0.70 -5.62
C PHE A 50 -3.95 0.11 -6.71
N ASP A 51 -3.18 -0.57 -7.58
CA ASP A 51 -2.48 0.07 -8.71
C ASP A 51 -3.45 0.79 -9.66
N ARG A 52 -4.58 0.14 -9.97
CA ARG A 52 -5.61 0.72 -10.83
C ARG A 52 -6.24 1.98 -10.23
N ILE A 53 -6.47 1.99 -8.91
CA ILE A 53 -7.02 3.15 -8.22
C ILE A 53 -5.99 4.29 -8.22
N LEU A 54 -4.73 4.01 -7.89
CA LEU A 54 -3.67 5.03 -7.92
C LEU A 54 -3.50 5.63 -9.31
N LYS A 55 -3.55 4.80 -10.36
CA LYS A 55 -3.49 5.29 -11.74
C LYS A 55 -4.61 6.27 -12.04
N LEU A 56 -5.85 5.94 -11.65
CA LEU A 56 -7.00 6.82 -11.85
C LEU A 56 -6.90 8.10 -11.01
N ALA A 57 -6.40 8.01 -9.77
CA ALA A 57 -6.18 9.18 -8.92
C ALA A 57 -5.21 10.16 -9.59
N LYS A 58 -4.06 9.67 -10.10
CA LYS A 58 -3.06 10.51 -10.77
C LYS A 58 -3.60 11.27 -11.99
N GLU A 59 -4.65 10.78 -12.66
CA GLU A 59 -5.26 11.46 -13.80
C GLU A 59 -6.05 12.72 -13.40
N CYS A 60 -6.43 12.87 -12.12
CA CYS A 60 -7.22 14.00 -11.63
C CYS A 60 -6.62 14.71 -10.40
N ASP A 61 -5.44 14.32 -9.95
CA ASP A 61 -4.86 14.73 -8.68
C ASP A 61 -3.59 15.57 -8.85
N MET A 62 -3.78 16.80 -9.35
CA MET A 62 -2.69 17.72 -9.71
C MET A 62 -1.71 18.00 -8.55
N ASP A 63 -2.22 18.01 -7.31
CA ASP A 63 -1.47 18.34 -6.10
C ASP A 63 -1.12 17.09 -5.26
N ASN A 64 -1.28 15.88 -5.81
CA ASN A 64 -1.04 14.59 -5.14
C ASN A 64 -1.84 14.38 -3.84
N ILE A 65 -2.92 15.13 -3.59
CA ILE A 65 -3.71 15.05 -2.36
C ILE A 65 -4.39 13.67 -2.25
N ILE A 66 -5.02 13.21 -3.32
CA ILE A 66 -5.72 11.91 -3.35
C ILE A 66 -4.71 10.77 -3.29
N THR A 67 -3.63 10.88 -4.06
CA THR A 67 -2.55 9.91 -4.18
C THR A 67 -1.86 9.71 -2.84
N ASP A 68 -1.47 10.79 -2.16
CA ASP A 68 -0.86 10.72 -0.84
C ASP A 68 -1.85 10.14 0.19
N SER A 69 -3.11 10.58 0.16
CA SER A 69 -4.16 10.05 1.06
C SER A 69 -4.33 8.54 0.89
N LEU A 70 -4.28 8.04 -0.35
CA LEU A 70 -4.32 6.60 -0.64
C LEU A 70 -3.04 5.90 -0.16
N LEU A 71 -1.86 6.43 -0.49
CA LEU A 71 -0.58 5.81 -0.16
C LEU A 71 -0.34 5.68 1.35
N TYR A 72 -0.76 6.68 2.13
CA TYR A 72 -0.58 6.69 3.58
C TYR A 72 -1.78 6.08 4.35
N SER A 73 -2.77 5.53 3.66
CA SER A 73 -3.81 4.67 4.26
C SER A 73 -3.25 3.30 4.68
N ALA A 74 -3.99 2.52 5.48
CA ALA A 74 -3.52 1.18 5.83
C ALA A 74 -3.46 0.26 4.60
N HIS A 75 -4.37 0.45 3.64
CA HIS A 75 -4.31 -0.26 2.36
C HIS A 75 -3.07 0.10 1.55
N GLY A 76 -2.71 1.39 1.48
CA GLY A 76 -1.52 1.85 0.76
C GLY A 76 -0.23 1.31 1.37
N LEU A 77 -0.11 1.38 2.69
CA LEU A 77 1.01 0.79 3.42
C LEU A 77 1.10 -0.72 3.22
N LEU A 78 -0.02 -1.45 3.26
CA LEU A 78 -0.04 -2.88 3.00
C LEU A 78 0.37 -3.20 1.56
N ASN A 79 -0.11 -2.43 0.58
CA ASN A 79 0.24 -2.57 -0.83
C ASN A 79 1.75 -2.42 -1.05
N ILE A 80 2.38 -1.41 -0.43
CA ILE A 80 3.84 -1.22 -0.50
C ILE A 80 4.56 -2.45 0.04
N ARG A 81 4.14 -2.96 1.20
CA ARG A 81 4.75 -4.14 1.82
C ARG A 81 4.61 -5.41 0.99
N MET A 82 3.46 -5.64 0.37
CA MET A 82 3.26 -6.76 -0.55
C MET A 82 4.18 -6.64 -1.77
N ARG A 83 4.30 -5.44 -2.36
CA ARG A 83 5.20 -5.18 -3.50
C ARG A 83 6.67 -5.43 -3.15
N ASP A 84 7.11 -5.01 -1.98
CA ASP A 84 8.49 -5.22 -1.50
C ASP A 84 8.83 -6.71 -1.37
N MET A 85 7.86 -7.52 -0.93
CA MET A 85 8.04 -8.95 -0.67
C MET A 85 7.77 -9.85 -1.89
N HIS A 86 7.33 -9.27 -3.01
CA HIS A 86 7.03 -10.03 -4.21
C HIS A 86 8.30 -10.67 -4.80
N SER A 87 8.26 -11.99 -5.00
CA SER A 87 9.44 -12.77 -5.39
C SER A 87 9.84 -12.58 -6.86
N SER A 88 8.87 -12.52 -7.77
CA SER A 88 9.09 -12.49 -9.21
C SER A 88 8.99 -11.11 -9.88
N ILE A 89 8.17 -10.20 -9.34
CA ILE A 89 7.91 -8.89 -9.93
C ILE A 89 8.60 -7.82 -9.09
N LYS A 90 9.36 -6.94 -9.75
CA LYS A 90 9.89 -5.71 -9.14
C LYS A 90 9.03 -4.54 -9.57
N PHE A 91 8.28 -4.01 -8.62
CA PHE A 91 7.41 -2.87 -8.86
C PHE A 91 8.21 -1.56 -8.84
N PRO A 92 7.88 -0.59 -9.69
CA PRO A 92 8.46 0.74 -9.58
C PRO A 92 8.05 1.39 -8.26
N HIS A 93 8.92 2.26 -7.75
CA HIS A 93 8.59 3.09 -6.60
C HIS A 93 7.38 3.98 -6.95
N ILE A 94 6.46 4.13 -6.00
CA ILE A 94 5.30 4.99 -6.18
C ILE A 94 5.65 6.37 -5.66
N GLU A 95 5.79 7.34 -6.56
CA GLU A 95 6.04 8.73 -6.22
C GLU A 95 4.87 9.30 -5.38
N SER A 96 5.25 10.01 -4.31
CA SER A 96 4.38 10.74 -3.38
C SER A 96 4.93 12.17 -3.22
N THR A 97 4.18 13.05 -2.57
CA THR A 97 4.64 14.42 -2.36
C THR A 97 5.94 14.47 -1.56
N ASN A 98 6.96 15.10 -2.13
CA ASN A 98 8.15 15.48 -1.39
C ASN A 98 7.83 16.63 -0.44
N SER A 99 7.58 16.32 0.84
CA SER A 99 7.19 17.33 1.82
C SER A 99 8.25 18.43 2.00
N GLN A 100 9.54 18.12 1.86
CA GLN A 100 10.60 19.13 1.99
C GLN A 100 10.56 20.13 0.83
N GLU A 101 10.45 19.62 -0.40
CA GLU A 101 10.31 20.47 -1.59
C GLU A 101 9.03 21.32 -1.53
N TYR A 102 7.91 20.72 -1.11
CA TYR A 102 6.65 21.42 -0.93
C TYR A 102 6.77 22.59 0.07
N LEU A 103 7.38 22.36 1.23
CA LEU A 103 7.60 23.39 2.24
C LEU A 103 8.56 24.49 1.77
N SER A 104 9.60 24.15 0.99
CA SER A 104 10.50 25.14 0.38
C SER A 104 9.76 26.08 -0.56
N ARG A 105 8.90 25.56 -1.46
CA ARG A 105 8.10 26.39 -2.38
C ARG A 105 7.19 27.37 -1.64
N ILE A 106 6.54 26.94 -0.56
CA ILE A 106 5.70 27.82 0.27
C ILE A 106 6.52 28.94 0.91
N ASN A 107 7.75 28.67 1.34
CA ASN A 107 8.62 29.67 1.95
C ASN A 107 9.19 30.67 0.93
N GLU A 108 9.43 30.25 -0.32
CA GLU A 108 9.88 31.13 -1.42
C GLU A 108 8.77 32.06 -1.93
N THR A 109 7.50 31.72 -1.69
CA THR A 109 6.33 32.51 -2.10
C THR A 109 5.93 33.58 -1.04
N LYS A 110 6.67 33.67 0.07
CA LYS A 110 6.49 34.70 1.12
C LYS A 110 7.47 35.85 0.93
#